data_AF-A0A442WFH8-F1
#
_entry.id   AF-A0A442WFH8-F1
#
_cell.length_a   1.000
_cell.length_b   1.000
_cell.length_c   1.000
_cell.angle_alpha   90.00
_cell.angle_beta   90.00
_cell.angle_gamma   90.00
#
_symmetry.space_group_name_H-M   'P 1'
#
loop_
_entity.id
_entity.type
_entity.pdbx_description
1 polymer ?
#
loop_
_entity_poly.entity_id
_entity_poly.type
_entity_poly.pdbx_seq_one_letter_code
_entity_poly.pdbx_strand_id
1 'polypeptide(L)'
;MNITAQNTFTPAVFVQAGDPFDVSVSGTFVATVTLQRSKDGTNWRDADTITSPSEWTGESGSAWWFRIGVKTGNYTSGTVTVELYA
;
A
#
# COMPACT_ATOMS: atom_id res chain seq x y z
N MET A 1 4.05 8.92 4.00
CA MET A 1 3.07 9.78 3.29
C MET A 1 1.77 9.81 4.07
N ASN A 2 1.09 10.96 4.13
CA ASN A 2 -0.24 11.06 4.76
C ASN A 2 -1.36 10.99 3.72
N ILE A 3 -2.36 10.16 3.97
CA ILE A 3 -3.56 9.99 3.16
C ILE A 3 -4.77 10.44 3.97
N THR A 4 -5.45 11.48 3.48
CA THR A 4 -6.64 12.07 4.09
C THR A 4 -7.84 12.08 3.12
N ALA A 5 -7.76 11.29 2.06
CA ALA A 5 -8.81 11.14 1.05
C ALA A 5 -8.70 9.77 0.37
N GLN A 6 -9.79 9.33 -0.26
CA GLN A 6 -9.82 8.15 -1.12
C GLN A 6 -9.07 8.35 -2.44
N ASN A 7 -8.89 7.25 -3.19
CA ASN A 7 -8.15 7.18 -4.46
C ASN A 7 -6.76 7.82 -4.41
N THR A 8 -6.10 7.68 -3.26
CA THR A 8 -4.77 8.25 -3.03
C THR A 8 -3.83 7.10 -2.70
N PHE A 9 -2.74 7.00 -3.45
CA PHE A 9 -1.73 5.96 -3.33
C PHE A 9 -0.34 6.57 -3.27
N THR A 10 0.59 5.87 -2.64
CA THR A 10 2.01 6.16 -2.73
C THR A 10 2.49 6.10 -4.18
N PRO A 11 3.62 6.75 -4.50
CA PRO A 11 4.41 6.36 -5.66
C PRO A 11 4.65 4.85 -5.68
N ALA A 12 4.73 4.29 -6.88
CA ALA A 12 5.04 2.89 -7.06
C ALA A 12 6.53 2.64 -6.81
N VAL A 13 6.84 1.56 -6.10
CA VAL A 13 8.22 1.05 -5.95
C VAL A 13 8.35 -0.26 -6.72
N PHE A 14 9.53 -0.52 -7.29
CA PHE A 14 9.79 -1.75 -8.02
C PHE A 14 10.62 -2.70 -7.16
N VAL A 15 10.09 -3.89 -6.90
CA VAL A 15 10.74 -4.92 -6.09
C VAL A 15 11.09 -6.10 -6.99
N GLN A 16 12.36 -6.54 -6.98
CA GLN A 16 12.78 -7.69 -7.78
C GLN A 16 12.34 -9.01 -7.15
N ALA A 17 12.56 -10.10 -7.87
CA ALA A 17 12.34 -11.44 -7.35
C ALA A 17 13.29 -11.72 -6.17
N GLY A 18 12.74 -12.10 -5.02
CA GLY A 18 13.50 -12.42 -3.80
C GLY A 18 13.88 -11.21 -2.95
N ASP A 19 13.62 -9.98 -3.41
CA ASP A 19 13.89 -8.79 -2.62
C ASP A 19 12.76 -8.56 -1.60
N PRO A 20 13.11 -8.23 -0.34
CA PRO A 20 12.14 -7.86 0.67
C PRO A 20 11.65 -6.42 0.44
N PHE A 21 10.48 -6.12 0.98
CA PHE A 21 9.97 -4.76 1.11
C PHE A 21 9.26 -4.61 2.46
N ASP A 22 9.35 -3.45 3.07
CA ASP A 22 8.69 -3.16 4.35
C ASP A 22 7.49 -2.26 4.13
N VAL A 23 6.42 -2.55 4.86
CA VAL A 23 5.21 -1.75 4.90
C VAL A 23 4.98 -1.28 6.33
N SER A 24 4.75 0.03 6.48
CA SER A 24 4.22 0.60 7.71
C SER A 24 2.94 1.37 7.43
N VAL A 25 1.89 1.04 8.19
CA VAL A 25 0.62 1.75 8.21
C VAL A 25 0.36 2.20 9.64
N SER A 26 0.23 3.50 9.83
CA SER A 26 0.03 4.11 11.15
C SER A 26 -0.96 5.27 11.12
N GLY A 27 -1.17 5.91 12.28
CA GLY A 27 -2.13 6.98 12.47
C GLY A 27 -3.47 6.51 13.06
N THR A 28 -4.44 7.40 13.08
CA THR A 28 -5.81 7.14 13.57
C THR A 28 -6.79 7.41 12.45
N PHE A 29 -7.46 6.36 11.99
CA PHE A 29 -8.30 6.43 10.80
C PHE A 29 -9.45 5.43 10.83
N VAL A 30 -10.47 5.70 10.02
CA VAL A 30 -11.51 4.76 9.63
C VAL A 30 -11.44 4.68 8.10
N ALA A 31 -10.68 3.71 7.61
CA ALA A 31 -10.44 3.47 6.19
C ALA A 31 -9.95 2.04 5.97
N THR A 32 -10.11 1.54 4.75
CA THR A 32 -9.49 0.29 4.29
C THR A 32 -8.33 0.65 3.38
N VAL A 33 -7.11 0.48 3.89
CA VAL A 33 -5.86 0.62 3.15
C VAL A 33 -5.66 -0.64 2.31
N THR A 34 -5.12 -0.50 1.11
CA THR A 34 -4.92 -1.58 0.15
C THR A 34 -3.50 -1.52 -0.38
N LEU A 35 -2.76 -2.61 -0.19
CA LEU A 35 -1.52 -2.85 -0.92
C LEU A 35 -1.89 -3.40 -2.30
N GLN A 36 -1.35 -2.79 -3.35
CA GLN A 36 -1.55 -3.21 -4.72
C GLN A 36 -0.23 -3.57 -5.39
N ARG A 37 -0.29 -4.51 -6.32
CA ARG A 37 0.84 -4.90 -7.16
C ARG A 37 0.49 -4.85 -8.66
N SER A 38 1.50 -4.62 -9.49
CA SER A 38 1.36 -4.55 -10.95
C SER A 38 2.60 -5.09 -11.68
N LYS A 39 2.39 -5.74 -12.83
CA LYS A 39 3.51 -6.15 -13.71
C LYS A 39 3.97 -5.03 -14.64
N ASP A 40 3.07 -4.11 -14.98
CA ASP A 40 3.25 -3.11 -16.03
C ASP A 40 3.20 -1.67 -15.48
N GLY A 41 3.04 -1.50 -14.17
CA GLY A 41 2.91 -0.20 -13.50
C GLY A 41 1.58 0.52 -13.77
N THR A 42 0.64 -0.10 -14.48
CA THR A 42 -0.62 0.54 -14.91
C THR A 42 -1.86 -0.26 -14.53
N ASN A 43 -1.81 -1.59 -14.66
CA ASN A 43 -2.87 -2.50 -14.27
C ASN A 43 -2.58 -3.06 -12.87
N TRP A 44 -3.36 -2.61 -11.89
CA TRP A 44 -3.13 -2.88 -10.47
C TRP A 44 -4.06 -3.97 -9.95
N ARG A 45 -3.51 -4.88 -9.16
CA ARG A 45 -4.26 -5.94 -8.45
C ARG A 45 -4.08 -5.75 -6.97
N ASP A 46 -5.15 -5.92 -6.21
CA ASP A 46 -5.10 -5.90 -4.75
C ASP A 46 -4.31 -7.13 -4.27
N ALA A 47 -3.32 -6.88 -3.41
CA ALA A 47 -2.46 -7.89 -2.83
C ALA A 47 -2.81 -8.15 -1.36
N ASP A 48 -3.19 -7.08 -0.64
CA ASP A 48 -3.58 -7.17 0.77
C ASP A 48 -4.49 -5.99 1.18
N THR A 49 -5.20 -6.14 2.30
CA THR A 49 -6.11 -5.16 2.87
C THR A 49 -5.85 -4.95 4.36
N ILE A 50 -5.74 -3.68 4.76
CA ILE A 50 -5.36 -3.28 6.11
C ILE A 50 -6.40 -2.31 6.66
N THR A 51 -6.96 -2.63 7.82
CA THR A 51 -8.02 -1.85 8.48
C THR A 51 -7.58 -1.27 9.83
N SER A 52 -6.38 -1.60 10.28
CA SER A 52 -5.77 -1.10 11.51
C SER A 52 -4.29 -0.82 11.31
N PRO A 53 -3.68 0.07 12.12
CA PRO A 53 -2.24 0.26 12.14
C PRO A 53 -1.49 -1.08 12.23
N SER A 54 -0.48 -1.26 11.40
CA SER A 54 0.28 -2.50 11.29
C SER A 54 1.62 -2.26 10.57
N GLU A 55 2.60 -3.11 10.87
CA GLU A 55 3.92 -3.13 10.24
C GLU A 55 4.32 -4.55 9.93
N TRP A 56 4.85 -4.78 8.74
CA TRP A 56 5.31 -6.09 8.31
C TRP A 56 6.29 -5.99 7.14
N THR A 57 7.10 -7.03 6.98
CA THR A 57 7.95 -7.26 5.82
C THR A 57 7.26 -8.22 4.88
N GLY A 58 7.25 -7.90 3.59
CA GLY A 58 6.85 -8.78 2.50
C GLY A 58 8.05 -9.17 1.64
N GLU A 59 7.87 -10.21 0.83
CA GLU A 59 8.83 -10.62 -0.19
C GLU A 59 8.10 -10.82 -1.51
N SER A 60 8.76 -10.50 -2.61
CA SER A 60 8.21 -10.66 -3.94
C SER A 60 8.76 -11.90 -4.66
N GLY A 61 7.89 -12.88 -4.97
CA GLY A 61 8.30 -14.09 -5.70
C GLY A 61 8.68 -13.88 -7.19
N SER A 62 8.48 -12.68 -7.73
CA SER A 62 9.01 -12.25 -9.05
C SER A 62 9.09 -10.73 -9.09
N ALA A 63 9.56 -10.11 -10.18
CA ALA A 63 9.58 -8.65 -10.24
C ALA A 63 8.17 -8.04 -10.30
N TRP A 64 7.84 -7.12 -9.40
CA TRP A 64 6.54 -6.45 -9.32
C TRP A 64 6.70 -4.98 -8.91
N TRP A 65 5.81 -4.13 -9.43
CA TRP A 65 5.57 -2.81 -8.88
C TRP A 65 4.60 -2.92 -7.71
N PHE A 66 4.88 -2.26 -6.60
CA PHE A 66 4.01 -2.15 -5.43
C PHE A 66 3.63 -0.70 -5.16
N ARG A 67 2.39 -0.50 -4.71
CA ARG A 67 1.93 0.78 -4.15
C ARG A 67 0.94 0.51 -3.03
N ILE A 68 0.83 1.41 -2.08
CA ILE A 68 -0.13 1.30 -0.98
C ILE A 68 -0.98 2.56 -0.90
N GLY A 69 -2.25 2.43 -0.56
CA GLY A 69 -3.16 3.57 -0.50
C GLY A 69 -4.59 3.21 -0.16
N VAL A 70 -5.50 4.18 -0.29
CA VAL A 70 -6.92 3.97 -0.01
C VAL A 70 -7.70 4.09 -1.32
N LYS A 71 -8.48 3.06 -1.68
CA LYS A 71 -9.31 3.05 -2.89
C LYS A 71 -10.54 3.96 -2.76
N THR A 72 -11.13 4.34 -3.89
CA THR A 72 -12.46 4.98 -3.92
C THR A 72 -13.48 4.13 -3.16
N GLY A 73 -14.25 4.74 -2.27
CA GLY A 73 -15.25 4.11 -1.41
C GLY A 73 -14.70 3.59 -0.07
N ASN A 74 -13.39 3.57 0.12
CA ASN A 74 -12.75 2.94 1.29
C ASN A 74 -12.19 3.94 2.31
N TYR A 75 -12.49 5.23 2.17
CA TYR A 75 -12.07 6.25 3.13
C TYR A 75 -13.30 6.83 3.83
N THR A 76 -13.34 6.76 5.15
CA THR A 76 -14.39 7.38 5.97
C THR A 76 -13.86 8.62 6.68
N SER A 77 -12.78 8.49 7.46
CA SER A 77 -12.23 9.62 8.24
C SER A 77 -10.80 9.38 8.75
N GLY A 78 -10.17 10.44 9.28
CA GLY A 78 -8.91 10.40 10.00
C GLY A 78 -7.67 10.72 9.16
N THR A 79 -6.51 10.18 9.53
CA THR A 79 -5.28 10.33 8.76
C THR A 79 -4.54 9.00 8.78
N VAL A 80 -4.39 8.41 7.59
CA VAL A 80 -3.57 7.22 7.39
C VAL A 80 -2.15 7.70 7.07
N THR A 81 -1.16 7.28 7.85
CA THR A 81 0.25 7.46 7.49
C THR A 81 0.75 6.15 6.91
N VAL A 82 1.24 6.16 5.67
CA VAL A 82 1.76 4.97 4.99
C VAL A 82 3.19 5.16 4.53
N GLU A 83 4.01 4.13 4.71
CA GLU A 83 5.38 4.06 4.24
C GLU A 83 5.61 2.70 3.58
N LEU A 84 6.29 2.72 2.44
CA LEU A 84 6.62 1.54 1.64
C LEU A 84 8.10 1.65 1.26
N TYR A 85 8.91 0.72 1.76
CA TYR A 85 10.36 0.66 1.59
C TYR A 85 10.72 -0.56 0.75
N ALA A 86 11.57 -0.38 -0.26
CA ALA A 86 12.04 -1.42 -1.17
C ALA A 86 13.47 -1.10 -1.60
#